data_AF-A0A7U9EY05-F1
#
_entry.id   AF-A0A7U9EY05-F1
#
_cell.length_a   1.000
_cell.length_b   1.000
_cell.length_c   1.000
_cell.angle_alpha   90.00
_cell.angle_beta   90.00
_cell.angle_gamma   90.00
#
_symmetry.space_group_name_H-M   'P 1'
#
loop_
_entity.id
_entity.type
_entity.pdbx_description
1 polymer ?
#
loop_
_entity_poly.entity_id
_entity_poly.type
_entity_poly.pdbx_seq_one_letter_code
_entity_poly.pdbx_strand_id
1 'polypeptide(L)'
;MGIPMNGLRDMKAILANERKVGGAVEAALLRLRSGEEYRNVCIVHIDQLGAQYYSVGFVTEQGERLIVNVHDISVISAPEHKKIRELNNAAYKREAINNKRRYLKRLFEIYEGSYTVHFWREAKMIIDDIGVEALSPELSLLVSNVQGQTARTA
;
A
#
# COMPACT_ATOMS: atom_id res chain seq x y z
N MET A 1 -7.15 -6.71 -10.09
CA MET A 1 -8.48 -6.04 -10.11
C MET A 1 -8.80 -5.75 -8.66
N GLY A 2 -9.07 -4.48 -8.32
CA GLY A 2 -9.19 -4.05 -6.93
C GLY A 2 -10.47 -4.56 -6.26
N ILE A 3 -10.49 -4.54 -4.92
CA ILE A 3 -11.69 -4.84 -4.14
C ILE A 3 -12.42 -3.51 -3.87
N PRO A 4 -13.68 -3.35 -4.29
CA PRO A 4 -14.43 -2.11 -4.07
C PRO A 4 -14.59 -1.78 -2.58
N MET A 5 -14.58 -0.49 -2.24
CA MET A 5 -14.81 0.02 -0.89
C MET A 5 -16.08 0.85 -0.82
N ASN A 6 -16.83 0.75 0.27
CA ASN A 6 -18.14 1.39 0.38
C ASN A 6 -18.11 2.75 1.11
N GLY A 7 -16.98 3.13 1.70
CA GLY A 7 -16.85 4.43 2.36
C GLY A 7 -15.58 4.62 3.18
N LEU A 8 -15.49 5.75 3.88
CA LEU A 8 -14.30 6.16 4.66
C LEU A 8 -13.94 5.16 5.77
N ARG A 9 -14.93 4.45 6.33
CA ARG A 9 -14.71 3.41 7.33
C ARG A 9 -13.88 2.25 6.78
N ASP A 10 -14.23 1.77 5.58
CA ASP A 10 -13.55 0.65 4.92
C ASP A 10 -12.14 1.06 4.52
N MET A 11 -12.01 2.24 3.91
CA MET A 11 -10.70 2.82 3.57
C MET A 11 -9.80 2.94 4.80
N LYS A 12 -10.31 3.49 5.91
CA LYS A 12 -9.55 3.62 7.15
C LYS A 12 -9.16 2.26 7.73
N ALA A 13 -10.03 1.26 7.66
CA ALA A 13 -9.72 -0.07 8.16
C ALA A 13 -8.54 -0.70 7.39
N ILE A 14 -8.47 -0.50 6.07
CA ILE A 14 -7.33 -0.93 5.25
C ILE A 14 -6.06 -0.16 5.62
N LEU A 15 -6.13 1.17 5.73
CA LEU A 15 -4.98 2.01 6.10
C LEU A 15 -4.42 1.63 7.49
N ALA A 16 -5.29 1.37 8.47
CA ALA A 16 -4.88 0.96 9.80
C ALA A 16 -4.26 -0.45 9.86
N ASN A 17 -4.51 -1.29 8.85
CA ASN A 17 -4.04 -2.67 8.78
C ASN A 17 -3.07 -2.91 7.63
N GLU A 18 -2.48 -1.86 7.03
CA GLU A 18 -1.66 -1.98 5.81
C GLU A 18 -0.55 -3.04 5.94
N ARG A 19 0.08 -3.17 7.12
CA ARG A 19 1.10 -4.20 7.38
C ARG A 19 0.58 -5.63 7.26
N LYS A 20 -0.71 -5.87 7.53
CA LYS A 20 -1.35 -7.19 7.48
C LYS A 20 -2.02 -7.49 6.14
N VAL A 21 -2.55 -6.48 5.46
CA VAL A 21 -3.30 -6.70 4.19
C VAL A 21 -2.47 -6.34 2.94
N GLY A 22 -1.45 -5.50 3.11
CA GLY A 22 -0.71 -4.87 2.02
C GLY A 22 -1.58 -3.94 1.18
N GLY A 23 -1.04 -3.52 0.04
CA GLY A 23 -1.75 -2.70 -0.93
C GLY A 23 -1.95 -1.25 -0.49
N ALA A 24 -2.81 -0.57 -1.22
CA ALA A 24 -3.22 0.80 -0.96
C ALA A 24 -4.68 1.03 -1.39
N VAL A 25 -5.23 2.15 -0.96
CA VAL A 25 -6.55 2.62 -1.36
C VAL A 25 -6.37 3.58 -2.53
N GLU A 26 -6.90 3.23 -3.70
CA GLU A 26 -6.90 4.10 -4.87
C GLU A 26 -8.33 4.43 -5.28
N ALA A 27 -8.63 5.70 -5.49
CA ALA A 27 -9.90 6.15 -6.05
C ALA A 27 -9.70 6.62 -7.48
N ALA A 28 -10.64 6.29 -8.36
CA ALA A 28 -10.60 6.71 -9.75
C ALA A 28 -10.65 8.25 -9.89
N LEU A 29 -11.43 8.90 -9.03
CA LEU A 29 -11.57 10.36 -8.97
C LEU A 29 -11.82 10.82 -7.53
N LEU A 30 -11.16 11.90 -7.14
CA LEU A 30 -11.54 12.73 -5.99
C LEU A 30 -11.83 14.13 -6.49
N ARG A 31 -13.00 14.66 -6.14
CA ARG A 31 -13.40 16.02 -6.48
C ARG A 31 -13.62 16.82 -5.20
N LEU A 32 -13.07 18.04 -5.15
CA LEU A 32 -13.32 18.99 -4.08
C LEU A 32 -14.57 19.83 -4.35
N ARG A 33 -15.09 20.52 -3.34
CA ARG A 33 -16.20 21.46 -3.50
C ARG A 33 -15.84 22.69 -4.33
N SER A 34 -14.55 23.04 -4.37
CA SER A 34 -14.00 24.08 -5.25
C SER A 34 -14.15 23.74 -6.74
N GLY A 35 -14.36 22.45 -7.07
CA GLY A 35 -14.38 21.95 -8.44
C GLY A 35 -13.06 21.33 -8.90
N GLU A 36 -12.00 21.39 -8.10
CA GLU A 36 -10.74 20.70 -8.38
C GLU A 36 -10.95 19.18 -8.44
N GLU A 37 -10.31 18.55 -9.42
CA GLU A 37 -10.42 17.12 -9.70
C GLU A 37 -9.05 16.46 -9.75
N TYR A 38 -8.94 15.33 -9.06
CA TYR A 38 -7.74 14.52 -9.02
C TYR A 38 -8.09 13.10 -9.41
N ARG A 39 -7.43 12.58 -10.45
CA ARG A 39 -7.60 11.20 -10.92
C ARG A 39 -6.63 10.28 -10.22
N ASN A 40 -6.97 8.99 -10.16
CA ASN A 40 -6.14 7.92 -9.61
C ASN A 40 -5.46 8.32 -8.29
N VAL A 41 -6.21 8.94 -7.37
CA VAL A 41 -5.61 9.39 -6.11
C VAL A 41 -5.40 8.20 -5.20
N CYS A 42 -4.25 8.15 -4.53
CA CYS A 42 -4.02 7.19 -3.48
C CYS A 42 -4.39 7.83 -2.14
N ILE A 43 -5.42 7.31 -1.48
CA ILE A 43 -5.76 7.73 -0.12
C ILE A 43 -4.73 7.11 0.81
N VAL A 44 -4.02 7.95 1.56
CA VAL A 44 -2.92 7.54 2.44
C VAL A 44 -3.23 7.77 3.91
N HIS A 45 -4.22 8.61 4.23
CA HIS A 45 -4.58 8.93 5.60
C HIS A 45 -6.05 9.32 5.73
N ILE A 46 -6.67 8.95 6.86
CA ILE A 46 -8.03 9.39 7.21
C ILE A 46 -8.04 9.70 8.71
N ASP A 47 -8.22 10.97 9.05
CA ASP A 47 -8.35 11.42 10.44
C ASP A 47 -9.78 11.21 10.95
N GLN A 48 -9.89 10.62 12.14
CA GLN A 48 -11.15 10.42 12.84
C GLN A 48 -10.95 10.62 14.34
N LEU A 49 -11.83 11.39 14.96
CA LEU A 49 -11.94 11.53 16.41
C LEU A 49 -13.32 11.09 16.86
N GLY A 50 -13.39 10.11 17.76
CA GLY A 50 -14.64 9.46 18.13
C GLY A 50 -15.33 8.85 16.90
N ALA A 51 -16.58 9.23 16.65
CA ALA A 51 -17.35 8.77 15.49
C ALA A 51 -17.21 9.65 14.24
N GLN A 52 -16.51 10.79 14.32
CA GLN A 52 -16.46 11.80 13.26
C GLN A 52 -15.17 11.72 12.45
N TYR A 53 -15.28 11.79 11.12
CA TYR A 53 -14.15 11.94 10.20
C TYR A 53 -13.86 13.42 9.97
N TYR A 54 -12.58 13.80 9.93
CA TYR A 54 -12.17 15.21 9.85
C TYR A 54 -11.42 15.55 8.59
N SER A 55 -10.44 14.72 8.23
CA SER A 55 -9.55 14.97 7.10
C SER A 55 -9.32 13.70 6.30
N VAL A 56 -9.02 13.88 5.03
CA VAL A 56 -8.52 12.82 4.15
C VAL A 56 -7.22 13.30 3.54
N GLY A 57 -6.15 12.53 3.78
CA GLY A 57 -4.86 12.71 3.14
C GLY A 57 -4.75 11.83 1.90
N PHE A 58 -4.35 12.41 0.77
CA PHE A 58 -4.17 11.67 -0.48
C PHE A 58 -2.96 12.15 -1.28
N VAL A 59 -2.50 11.28 -2.18
CA VAL A 59 -1.40 11.54 -3.11
C VAL A 59 -1.98 11.67 -4.53
N THR A 60 -1.67 12.76 -5.21
CA THR A 60 -2.07 13.00 -6.60
C THR A 60 -1.22 12.17 -7.57
N GLU A 61 -1.61 12.09 -8.85
CA GLU A 61 -0.78 11.41 -9.87
C GLU A 61 0.58 12.10 -10.08
N GLN A 62 0.65 13.41 -9.80
CA GLN A 62 1.87 14.21 -9.83
C GLN A 62 2.77 13.96 -8.61
N GLY A 63 2.28 13.20 -7.62
CA GLY A 63 3.01 12.91 -6.39
C GLY A 63 2.85 13.95 -5.29
N GLU A 64 1.95 14.92 -5.47
CA GLU A 64 1.66 15.92 -4.45
C GLU A 64 0.87 15.30 -3.30
N ARG A 65 1.20 15.68 -2.08
CA ARG A 65 0.50 15.23 -0.86
C ARG A 65 -0.44 16.32 -0.38
N LEU A 66 -1.72 16.03 -0.43
CA LEU A 66 -2.77 16.95 0.01
C LEU A 66 -3.48 16.37 1.23
N ILE A 67 -3.84 17.23 2.18
CA ILE A 67 -4.72 16.92 3.30
C ILE A 67 -5.85 17.91 3.23
N VAL A 68 -7.07 17.42 3.08
CA VAL A 68 -8.27 18.24 2.95
C VAL A 68 -9.27 17.88 4.01
N ASN A 69 -10.08 18.86 4.44
CA ASN A 69 -11.20 18.58 5.32
C ASN A 69 -12.21 17.69 4.58
N VAL A 70 -12.83 16.72 5.27
CA VAL A 70 -13.83 15.84 4.65
C VAL A 70 -15.04 16.63 4.12
N HIS A 71 -15.36 17.77 4.74
CA HIS A 71 -16.41 18.64 4.27
C HIS A 71 -16.06 19.35 2.96
N ASP A 72 -14.79 19.49 2.61
CA ASP A 72 -14.37 20.08 1.34
C ASP A 72 -14.36 19.07 0.19
N ILE A 73 -14.54 17.78 0.49
CA ILE A 73 -14.66 16.73 -0.53
C ILE A 73 -16.11 16.67 -0.99
N SER A 74 -16.33 16.79 -2.30
CA SER A 74 -17.64 16.60 -2.91
C SER A 74 -17.88 15.14 -3.29
N VAL A 75 -16.88 14.47 -3.86
CA VAL A 75 -16.98 13.08 -4.33
C VAL A 75 -15.65 12.34 -4.17
N ILE A 76 -15.73 11.09 -3.71
CA ILE A 76 -14.69 10.06 -3.91
C ILE A 76 -15.34 8.95 -4.74
N SER A 77 -14.88 8.76 -5.97
CA SER A 77 -15.49 7.83 -6.93
C SER A 77 -14.68 6.54 -7.05
N ALA A 78 -15.38 5.41 -7.02
CA ALA A 78 -14.83 4.06 -7.18
C ALA A 78 -13.53 3.82 -6.38
N PRO A 79 -13.53 4.00 -5.04
CA PRO A 79 -12.38 3.63 -4.22
C PRO A 79 -12.23 2.10 -4.19
N GLU A 80 -11.00 1.64 -4.40
CA GLU A 80 -10.64 0.23 -4.42
C GLU A 80 -9.41 -0.06 -3.55
N HIS A 81 -9.38 -1.23 -2.92
CA HIS A 81 -8.16 -1.82 -2.38
C HIS A 81 -7.40 -2.49 -3.52
N LYS A 82 -6.18 -2.03 -3.79
CA LYS A 82 -5.31 -2.61 -4.82
C LYS A 82 -3.99 -3.04 -4.21
N LYS A 83 -3.42 -4.13 -4.71
CA LYS A 83 -1.99 -4.42 -4.48
C LYS A 83 -1.15 -3.30 -5.08
N ILE A 84 0.01 -3.00 -4.49
CA ILE A 84 0.86 -1.89 -4.96
C ILE A 84 1.23 -2.05 -6.43
N ARG A 85 1.50 -3.27 -6.89
CA ARG A 85 1.78 -3.56 -8.30
C ARG A 85 0.62 -3.23 -9.26
N GLU A 86 -0.61 -3.13 -8.77
CA GLU A 86 -1.83 -2.89 -9.55
C GLU A 86 -2.27 -1.42 -9.54
N LEU A 87 -1.56 -0.54 -8.83
CA LEU A 87 -1.90 0.88 -8.78
C LEU A 87 -1.67 1.58 -10.13
N ASN A 88 -2.58 2.49 -10.45
CA ASN A 88 -2.49 3.39 -11.60
C ASN A 88 -1.65 4.63 -11.26
N ASN A 89 -1.69 5.09 -10.00
CA ASN A 89 -0.88 6.21 -9.54
C ASN A 89 0.62 5.86 -9.53
N ALA A 90 1.32 6.19 -10.62
CA ALA A 90 2.72 5.83 -10.79
C ALA A 90 3.63 6.51 -9.76
N ALA A 91 3.30 7.74 -9.33
CA ALA A 91 4.07 8.47 -8.33
C ALA A 91 4.04 7.75 -6.98
N TYR A 92 2.84 7.47 -6.47
CA TYR A 92 2.68 6.76 -5.20
C TYR A 92 3.15 5.30 -5.28
N LYS A 93 2.87 4.60 -6.38
CA LYS A 93 3.32 3.23 -6.61
C LYS A 93 4.83 3.09 -6.45
N ARG A 94 5.61 3.98 -7.07
CA ARG A 94 7.07 3.99 -6.97
C ARG A 94 7.54 4.23 -5.54
N GLU A 95 6.92 5.17 -4.83
CA GLU A 95 7.22 5.43 -3.42
C GLU A 95 6.94 4.20 -2.55
N ALA A 96 5.76 3.61 -2.67
CA ALA A 96 5.33 2.44 -1.91
C ALA A 96 6.22 1.21 -2.19
N ILE A 97 6.60 0.97 -3.45
CA ILE A 97 7.57 -0.08 -3.82
C ILE A 97 8.90 0.15 -3.10
N ASN A 98 9.42 1.38 -3.11
CA ASN A 98 10.70 1.67 -2.46
C ASN A 98 10.66 1.46 -0.95
N ASN A 99 9.57 1.87 -0.30
CA ASN A 99 9.36 1.66 1.13
C ASN A 99 9.29 0.17 1.47
N LYS A 100 8.53 -0.62 0.68
CA LYS A 100 8.40 -2.07 0.87
C LYS A 100 9.69 -2.83 0.56
N ARG A 101 10.47 -2.43 -0.44
CA ARG A 101 11.82 -2.97 -0.70
C ARG A 101 12.74 -2.75 0.50
N ARG A 102 12.76 -1.53 1.05
CA ARG A 102 13.58 -1.19 2.22
C ARG A 102 13.17 -2.02 3.43
N TYR A 103 11.86 -2.17 3.64
CA TYR A 103 11.35 -3.00 4.72
C TYR A 103 11.72 -4.48 4.54
N LEU A 104 11.55 -5.02 3.33
CA LEU A 104 11.93 -6.40 3.02
C LEU A 104 13.43 -6.62 3.25
N LYS A 105 14.29 -5.72 2.76
CA LYS A 105 15.74 -5.79 3.03
C LYS A 105 16.03 -5.84 4.52
N ARG A 106 15.40 -4.95 5.29
CA ARG A 106 15.56 -4.91 6.74
C ARG A 106 15.07 -6.19 7.41
N LEU A 107 14.00 -6.78 6.90
CA LEU A 107 13.49 -8.05 7.39
C LEU A 107 14.53 -9.17 7.21
N PHE A 108 15.17 -9.27 6.04
CA PHE A 108 16.25 -10.24 5.81
C PHE A 108 17.45 -10.02 6.74
N GLU A 109 17.87 -8.77 6.95
CA GLU A 109 18.98 -8.43 7.86
C GLU A 109 18.70 -8.85 9.31
N ILE A 110 17.48 -8.65 9.80
CA ILE A 110 17.11 -8.96 11.19
C ILE A 110 17.08 -10.48 11.44
N TYR A 111 16.63 -11.24 10.44
CA TYR A 111 16.44 -12.69 10.54
C TYR A 111 17.56 -13.49 9.89
N GLU A 112 18.70 -12.87 9.59
CA GLU A 112 19.84 -13.53 8.98
C GLU A 112 20.26 -14.76 9.81
N GLY A 113 20.32 -15.92 9.16
CA GLY A 113 20.64 -17.20 9.80
C GLY A 113 19.50 -17.85 10.59
N SER A 114 18.32 -17.22 10.69
CA SER A 114 17.14 -17.76 11.40
C SER A 114 15.83 -17.43 10.67
N TYR A 115 15.66 -18.01 9.49
CA TYR A 115 14.46 -17.83 8.65
C TYR A 115 13.34 -18.76 9.09
N THR A 116 12.46 -18.24 9.94
CA THR A 116 11.27 -18.98 10.41
C THR A 116 10.13 -18.97 9.38
N VAL A 117 9.12 -19.83 9.58
CA VAL A 117 7.89 -19.81 8.77
C VAL A 117 7.15 -18.47 8.86
N HIS A 118 7.23 -17.78 10.00
CA HIS A 118 6.61 -16.47 10.20
C HIS A 118 7.32 -15.38 9.40
N PHE A 119 8.66 -15.38 9.44
CA PHE A 119 9.49 -14.53 8.59
C PHE A 119 9.10 -14.71 7.12
N TRP A 120 9.06 -15.97 6.66
CA TRP A 120 8.81 -16.27 5.26
C TRP A 120 7.39 -15.86 4.82
N ARG A 121 6.40 -16.05 5.69
CA ARG A 121 5.01 -15.61 5.42
C ARG A 121 4.95 -14.09 5.21
N GLU A 122 5.63 -13.33 6.06
CA GLU A 122 5.68 -11.87 5.96
C GLU A 122 6.43 -11.41 4.71
N ALA A 123 7.61 -11.99 4.44
CA ALA A 123 8.38 -11.70 3.23
C ALA A 123 7.55 -11.97 1.96
N LYS A 124 6.86 -13.11 1.90
CA LYS A 124 5.99 -13.47 0.79
C LYS A 124 4.84 -12.48 0.60
N MET A 125 4.20 -12.04 1.68
CA MET A 125 3.13 -11.03 1.60
C MET A 125 3.62 -9.71 0.99
N ILE A 126 4.84 -9.29 1.30
CA ILE A 126 5.44 -8.08 0.71
C ILE A 126 5.71 -8.30 -0.78
N ILE A 127 6.31 -9.43 -1.14
CA ILE A 127 6.66 -9.77 -2.52
C ILE A 127 5.40 -9.85 -3.39
N ASP A 128 4.35 -10.51 -2.90
CA ASP A 128 3.06 -10.64 -3.61
C ASP A 128 2.39 -9.27 -3.82
N ASP A 129 2.65 -8.30 -2.93
CA ASP A 129 2.08 -6.95 -2.98
C ASP A 129 2.79 -6.04 -4.00
N ILE A 130 4.12 -6.08 -4.05
CA ILE A 130 4.91 -5.24 -4.98
C ILE A 130 5.24 -5.90 -6.31
N GLY A 131 5.12 -7.24 -6.41
CA GLY A 131 5.54 -8.03 -7.56
C GLY A 131 7.02 -8.44 -7.50
N VAL A 132 7.34 -9.61 -8.03
CA VAL A 132 8.72 -10.16 -8.08
C VAL A 132 9.63 -9.33 -8.98
N GLU A 133 9.06 -8.77 -10.05
CA GLU A 133 9.69 -7.85 -10.98
C GLU A 133 10.13 -6.54 -10.29
N ALA A 134 9.50 -6.22 -9.16
CA ALA A 134 9.84 -5.09 -8.34
C ALA A 134 10.89 -5.45 -7.28
N LEU A 135 11.64 -6.54 -7.36
CA LEU A 135 12.79 -6.77 -6.47
C LEU A 135 14.09 -6.24 -7.08
N SER A 136 15.03 -5.80 -6.22
CA SER A 136 16.40 -5.53 -6.66
C SER A 136 17.14 -6.86 -6.90
N PRO A 137 18.18 -6.91 -7.76
CA PRO A 137 18.94 -8.14 -7.97
C PRO A 137 19.46 -8.79 -6.68
N GLU A 138 19.94 -7.97 -5.74
CA GLU A 138 20.38 -8.39 -4.41
C GLU A 138 19.24 -9.08 -3.62
N LEU A 139 18.06 -8.44 -3.56
CA LEU A 139 16.90 -8.99 -2.85
C LEU A 139 16.38 -10.26 -3.54
N SER A 140 16.34 -10.29 -4.86
CA SER A 140 15.92 -11.47 -5.62
C SER A 140 16.80 -12.68 -5.30
N LEU A 141 18.10 -12.49 -5.14
CA LEU A 141 19.03 -13.56 -4.75
C LEU A 141 18.75 -14.04 -3.32
N LEU A 142 18.60 -13.12 -2.36
CA LEU A 142 18.28 -13.46 -0.97
C LEU A 142 16.97 -14.26 -0.86
N VAL A 143 15.93 -13.80 -1.55
CA VAL A 143 14.61 -14.47 -1.62
C VAL A 143 14.76 -15.89 -2.16
N SER A 144 15.51 -16.07 -3.25
CA SER A 144 15.72 -17.38 -3.88
C SER A 144 16.48 -18.35 -2.97
N ASN A 145 17.52 -17.86 -2.28
CA ASN A 145 18.31 -18.66 -1.34
C ASN A 145 17.47 -19.19 -0.18
N VAL A 146 16.62 -18.33 0.40
CA VAL A 146 15.79 -18.72 1.54
C VAL A 146 14.64 -19.65 1.11
N GLN A 147 14.02 -19.41 -0.05
CA GLN A 147 13.02 -20.34 -0.61
C GLN A 147 13.59 -21.76 -0.72
N GLY A 148 14.81 -21.89 -1.27
CA GLY A 148 15.49 -23.18 -1.40
C GLY A 148 15.79 -23.88 -0.07
N GLN A 149 15.99 -23.13 1.03
CA GLN A 149 16.20 -23.70 2.36
C GLN A 149 14.89 -24.16 3.01
N THR A 150 13.83 -23.36 2.90
CA THR A 150 12.49 -23.72 3.42
C THR A 150 11.88 -24.93 2.70
N ALA A 151 12.15 -25.11 1.41
CA ALA A 151 11.67 -26.26 0.64
C ALA A 151 12.40 -27.58 0.99
N ARG A 152 13.57 -27.52 1.65
CA ARG A 152 14.35 -28.69 2.07
C ARG A 152 14.04 -29.13 3.51
N THR A 153 13.30 -28.32 4.26
CA THR A 153 12.98 -28.53 5.68
C THR A 153 11.49 -28.83 5.93
N ALA A 154 10.68 -28.86 4.87
CA ALA A 154 9.28 -29.30 4.85
C ALA A 154 9.16 -30.69 4.24
#